data_AF-A0A662S303-F1
#
_entry.id   AF-A0A662S303-F1
#
_cell.length_a   1.000
_cell.length_b   1.000
_cell.length_c   1.000
_cell.angle_alpha   90.00
_cell.angle_beta   90.00
_cell.angle_gamma   90.00
#
_symmetry.space_group_name_H-M   'P 1'
#
loop_
_entity.id
_entity.type
_entity.pdbx_description
1 polymer ?
#
loop_
_entity_poly.entity_id
_entity_poly.type
_entity_poly.pdbx_seq_one_letter_code
_entity_poly.pdbx_strand_id
1 'polypeptide(L)'
;MSSKLLAGLLLVIVLAAASYFLIRELQRPSPTPSPRPKPTFQPPPSPTSHPSPSPSFPTKTPTPTPGPQPSEEISPIYVLFVLHFDPPGTRAGECLSLNGYEYTNNYMRSRDELAWLLDFAKRTGVRMTALFNGFYPQLAIRRNELDLLARLIQEGHEIGTHAHSIYYDEAGDRWCSVNDPEMWFKDAKACVDQVVSLVGGENRVMCAMFRRGMYENEDDLMKKYGYDIGLGNRPEIALNFLGHIVWNPWRAKCSNDYSRALEEDPSVPFVSIDHRSQIGSTSAHGGVDSRSDTLKKMFLMAFVEWKVHEIMGDSKVWCWGVVHHPNYGEIYNDHIEDFFGWLNKHFIGVKTPKGNTVAAYATAFQVAEAFYRWEKEHPGKSSFSYVEGQPYPYLCKYSRDKLIDATYLGELNLGEGIYAFKFSSGRGIFILAWYNGEGEVTVDLAAAGVMSGQVVVTTPTGESSTTDASNVVLSELPVFIEKG
;
A
#
# COMPACT_ATOMS: atom_id res chain seq x y z
N MET A 1 44.05 -21.57 20.64
CA MET A 1 43.41 -20.62 19.70
C MET A 1 44.49 -20.06 18.78
N SER A 2 44.31 -20.11 17.46
CA SER A 2 45.33 -19.65 16.51
C SER A 2 45.41 -18.12 16.49
N SER A 3 46.59 -17.57 16.20
CA SER A 3 46.84 -16.13 16.10
C SER A 3 45.92 -15.40 15.13
N LYS A 4 45.34 -16.11 14.14
CA LYS A 4 44.36 -15.57 13.20
C LYS A 4 42.99 -15.30 13.83
N LEU A 5 42.59 -16.09 14.82
CA LEU A 5 41.33 -15.87 15.56
C LEU A 5 41.42 -14.65 16.49
N LEU A 6 42.59 -14.42 17.08
CA LEU A 6 42.83 -13.28 17.97
C LEU A 6 42.88 -11.95 17.19
N ALA A 7 43.47 -11.96 15.99
CA ALA A 7 43.49 -10.80 15.09
C ALA A 7 42.08 -10.43 14.57
N GLY A 8 41.26 -11.44 14.25
CA GLY A 8 39.86 -11.21 13.87
C GLY A 8 39.02 -10.61 14.98
N LEU A 9 39.19 -11.08 16.22
CA LEU A 9 38.46 -10.55 17.37
C LEU A 9 38.85 -9.09 17.70
N LEU A 10 40.14 -8.76 17.60
CA LEU A 10 40.64 -7.40 17.82
C LEU A 10 40.11 -6.41 16.76
N LEU A 11 40.00 -6.83 15.49
CA LEU A 11 39.45 -6.00 14.44
C LEU A 11 37.95 -5.68 14.67
N VAL A 12 37.18 -6.67 15.12
CA VAL A 12 35.75 -6.49 15.44
C VAL A 12 35.54 -5.53 16.62
N ILE A 13 36.40 -5.60 17.64
CA ILE A 13 36.32 -4.69 18.80
C ILE A 13 36.67 -3.25 18.40
N VAL A 14 37.67 -3.05 17.53
CA VAL A 14 38.05 -1.71 17.05
C VAL A 14 36.94 -1.11 16.18
N LEU A 15 36.30 -1.89 15.32
CA LEU A 15 35.18 -1.44 14.48
C LEU A 15 33.92 -1.12 15.31
N ALA A 16 33.65 -1.90 16.36
CA ALA A 16 32.56 -1.63 17.29
C ALA A 16 32.80 -0.35 18.11
N ALA A 17 34.04 -0.11 18.57
CA ALA A 17 34.41 1.10 19.30
C ALA A 17 34.33 2.35 18.41
N ALA A 18 34.81 2.28 17.16
CA ALA A 18 34.71 3.39 16.22
C ALA A 18 33.24 3.75 15.90
N SER A 19 32.37 2.74 15.77
CA SER A 19 30.93 2.93 15.56
C SER A 19 30.24 3.59 16.76
N TYR A 20 30.64 3.22 17.99
CA TYR A 20 30.09 3.80 19.22
C TYR A 20 30.47 5.29 19.38
N PHE A 21 31.71 5.67 19.04
CA PHE A 21 32.13 7.08 19.10
C PHE A 21 31.48 7.94 18.02
N LEU A 22 31.24 7.39 16.81
CA LEU A 22 30.56 8.11 15.74
C LEU A 22 29.08 8.40 16.06
N ILE A 23 28.39 7.44 16.68
CA ILE A 23 26.98 7.60 17.09
C ILE A 23 26.85 8.64 18.20
N ARG A 24 27.82 8.69 19.14
CA ARG A 24 27.78 9.63 20.26
C ARG A 24 28.04 11.09 19.85
N GLU A 25 28.85 11.32 18.83
CA GLU A 25 29.13 12.68 18.34
C GLU A 25 27.95 13.25 17.52
N LEU A 26 27.15 12.38 16.88
CA LEU A 26 25.90 12.73 16.16
C LEU A 26 24.72 13.06 17.08
N GLN A 27 24.80 12.74 18.38
CA GLN A 27 23.75 13.00 19.37
C GLN A 27 23.93 14.29 20.17
N ARG A 28 24.93 15.14 19.84
CA ARG A 28 25.07 16.44 20.51
C ARG A 28 24.00 17.40 19.99
N PRO A 29 23.11 17.94 20.86
CA PRO A 29 22.15 18.94 20.44
C PRO A 29 22.87 20.23 20.02
N SER A 30 22.49 20.77 18.85
CA SER A 30 22.98 22.07 18.39
C SER A 30 22.41 23.22 19.24
N PRO A 31 23.17 24.31 19.46
CA PRO A 31 22.69 25.45 20.22
C PRO A 31 21.50 26.15 19.53
N THR A 32 20.44 26.39 20.29
CA THR A 32 19.19 27.00 19.83
C THR A 32 19.40 28.46 19.39
N PRO A 33 18.93 28.89 18.21
CA PRO A 33 18.98 30.29 17.81
C PRO A 33 17.97 31.14 18.61
N SER A 34 18.40 32.35 19.00
CA SER A 34 17.56 33.32 19.74
C SER A 34 16.38 33.86 18.90
N PRO A 35 15.22 34.11 19.51
CA PRO A 35 14.03 34.56 18.80
C PRO A 35 14.15 36.03 18.35
N ARG A 36 13.74 36.28 17.09
CA ARG A 36 13.63 37.63 16.49
C ARG A 36 12.31 38.29 16.94
N PRO A 37 12.28 39.60 17.24
CA PRO A 37 11.07 40.28 17.69
C PRO A 37 10.00 40.39 16.58
N LYS A 38 8.74 40.24 17.01
CA LYS A 38 7.52 40.19 16.19
C LYS A 38 7.10 41.60 15.72
N PRO A 39 6.68 41.81 14.45
CA PRO A 39 6.11 43.08 14.03
C PRO A 39 4.71 43.29 14.61
N THR A 40 4.44 44.50 15.09
CA THR A 40 3.14 44.93 15.62
C THR A 40 2.24 45.36 14.47
N PHE A 41 1.08 44.69 14.29
CA PHE A 41 0.06 45.10 13.32
C PHE A 41 -1.00 45.98 13.99
N GLN A 42 -1.29 47.13 13.40
CA GLN A 42 -2.44 47.98 13.74
C GLN A 42 -3.75 47.37 13.18
N PRO A 43 -4.86 47.45 13.91
CA PRO A 43 -6.16 47.00 13.40
C PRO A 43 -6.78 48.01 12.41
N PRO A 44 -7.50 47.55 11.38
CA PRO A 44 -8.25 48.41 10.47
C PRO A 44 -9.58 48.90 11.09
N PRO A 45 -10.15 50.02 10.58
CA PRO A 45 -11.35 50.64 11.16
C PRO A 45 -12.64 49.85 10.86
N SER A 46 -13.60 49.96 11.79
CA SER A 46 -14.90 49.27 11.76
C SER A 46 -15.82 49.73 10.62
N PRO A 47 -16.63 48.81 10.04
CA PRO A 47 -17.63 49.17 9.04
C PRO A 47 -18.92 49.73 9.67
N THR A 48 -19.44 50.78 9.03
CA THR A 48 -20.74 51.43 9.25
C THR A 48 -21.92 50.54 8.86
N SER A 49 -22.98 50.62 9.66
CA SER A 49 -24.25 49.90 9.53
C SER A 49 -25.16 50.48 8.44
N HIS A 50 -25.87 49.60 7.72
CA HIS A 50 -27.05 49.95 6.92
C HIS A 50 -28.17 48.90 7.11
N PRO A 51 -29.45 49.30 6.92
CA PRO A 51 -30.60 48.70 7.59
C PRO A 51 -31.17 47.45 6.91
N SER A 52 -31.77 46.62 7.76
CA SER A 52 -32.49 45.38 7.49
C SER A 52 -33.86 45.62 6.80
N PRO A 53 -34.26 44.79 5.82
CA PRO A 53 -35.65 44.64 5.43
C PRO A 53 -36.35 43.51 6.21
N SER A 54 -37.61 43.78 6.57
CA SER A 54 -38.55 42.92 7.31
C SER A 54 -38.94 41.62 6.57
N PRO A 55 -39.40 40.60 7.31
CA PRO A 55 -39.64 39.25 6.78
C PRO A 55 -41.02 39.10 6.11
N SER A 56 -41.05 38.43 4.97
CA SER A 56 -42.26 37.85 4.38
C SER A 56 -42.34 36.37 4.73
N PHE A 57 -43.40 35.95 5.43
CA PHE A 57 -43.69 34.55 5.71
C PHE A 57 -44.30 33.86 4.47
N PRO A 58 -43.75 32.74 3.98
CA PRO A 58 -44.49 31.80 3.16
C PRO A 58 -45.04 30.64 4.00
N THR A 59 -46.26 30.28 3.65
CA THR A 59 -47.13 29.24 4.21
C THR A 59 -46.45 27.86 4.23
N LYS A 60 -46.62 27.14 5.35
CA LYS A 60 -46.09 25.79 5.56
C LYS A 60 -46.70 24.78 4.57
N THR A 61 -45.90 24.33 3.61
CA THR A 61 -46.13 23.07 2.88
C THR A 61 -45.69 21.91 3.76
N PRO A 62 -46.44 20.81 3.89
CA PRO A 62 -46.01 19.65 4.68
C PRO A 62 -44.74 19.07 4.09
N THR A 63 -43.68 19.03 4.89
CA THR A 63 -42.41 18.39 4.58
C THR A 63 -42.66 16.89 4.39
N PRO A 64 -42.32 16.29 3.23
CA PRO A 64 -42.36 14.84 3.09
C PRO A 64 -41.39 14.23 4.10
N THR A 65 -41.86 13.25 4.86
CA THR A 65 -41.03 12.42 5.73
C THR A 65 -39.83 11.91 4.91
N PRO A 66 -38.58 12.12 5.36
CA PRO A 66 -37.44 11.51 4.71
C PRO A 66 -37.65 10.00 4.67
N GLY A 67 -37.65 9.42 3.48
CA GLY A 67 -37.52 7.98 3.34
C GLY A 67 -36.21 7.52 4.01
N PRO A 68 -36.07 6.23 4.35
CA PRO A 68 -34.83 5.71 4.90
C PRO A 68 -33.67 6.16 4.00
N GLN A 69 -32.74 6.89 4.61
CA GLN A 69 -31.51 7.31 3.95
C GLN A 69 -30.82 6.02 3.46
N PRO A 70 -30.42 5.91 2.17
CA PRO A 70 -29.68 4.76 1.71
C PRO A 70 -28.48 4.56 2.64
N SER A 71 -28.30 3.33 3.15
CA SER A 71 -27.07 2.97 3.86
C SER A 71 -25.90 3.39 2.97
N GLU A 72 -24.99 4.18 3.52
CA GLU A 72 -23.82 4.67 2.78
C GLU A 72 -23.08 3.46 2.20
N GLU A 73 -22.92 3.42 0.87
CA GLU A 73 -22.23 2.33 0.18
C GLU A 73 -20.77 2.34 0.61
N ILE A 74 -20.30 1.25 1.21
CA ILE A 74 -18.92 1.14 1.69
C ILE A 74 -18.04 0.80 0.50
N SER A 75 -16.98 1.58 0.28
CA SER A 75 -16.02 1.31 -0.80
C SER A 75 -15.40 -0.08 -0.62
N PRO A 76 -15.20 -0.85 -1.71
CA PRO A 76 -14.49 -2.12 -1.63
C PRO A 76 -13.03 -1.88 -1.21
N ILE A 77 -12.37 -2.95 -0.78
CA ILE A 77 -10.91 -2.95 -0.72
C ILE A 77 -10.39 -2.97 -2.16
N TYR A 78 -9.83 -1.84 -2.60
CA TYR A 78 -9.17 -1.76 -3.89
C TYR A 78 -7.84 -2.51 -3.86
N VAL A 79 -7.75 -3.60 -4.63
CA VAL A 79 -6.55 -4.42 -4.73
C VAL A 79 -5.68 -3.92 -5.89
N LEU A 80 -4.46 -3.49 -5.57
CA LEU A 80 -3.49 -3.02 -6.55
C LEU A 80 -2.44 -4.09 -6.84
N PHE A 81 -2.13 -4.27 -8.13
CA PHE A 81 -0.93 -4.98 -8.57
C PHE A 81 0.02 -3.99 -9.25
N VAL A 82 1.15 -3.72 -8.62
CA VAL A 82 2.11 -2.69 -9.05
C VAL A 82 3.30 -3.36 -9.73
N LEU A 83 3.71 -2.86 -10.89
CA LEU A 83 4.90 -3.35 -11.59
C LEU A 83 6.02 -2.31 -11.52
N HIS A 84 7.21 -2.71 -11.11
CA HIS A 84 8.41 -1.86 -11.12
C HIS A 84 9.38 -2.33 -12.20
N PHE A 85 9.50 -1.57 -13.28
CA PHE A 85 10.48 -1.85 -14.33
C PHE A 85 11.82 -1.23 -13.97
N ASP A 86 12.61 -1.99 -13.19
CA ASP A 86 13.89 -1.55 -12.66
C ASP A 86 15.03 -1.59 -13.70
N PRO A 87 15.91 -0.58 -13.70
CA PRO A 87 17.14 -0.66 -14.47
C PRO A 87 18.04 -1.78 -13.94
N PRO A 88 18.99 -2.29 -14.76
CA PRO A 88 20.08 -3.11 -14.25
C PRO A 88 20.83 -2.36 -13.13
N GLY A 89 21.29 -3.10 -12.12
CA GLY A 89 22.05 -2.51 -11.02
C GLY A 89 23.35 -1.89 -11.52
N THR A 90 23.50 -0.58 -11.31
CA THR A 90 24.72 0.18 -11.63
C THR A 90 25.47 0.56 -10.35
N ARG A 91 26.79 0.53 -10.39
CA ARG A 91 27.63 1.06 -9.30
C ARG A 91 27.60 2.58 -9.31
N ALA A 92 27.93 3.20 -8.18
CA ALA A 92 28.04 4.66 -8.09
C ALA A 92 29.08 5.18 -9.11
N GLY A 93 28.67 6.13 -9.95
CA GLY A 93 29.48 6.69 -11.02
C GLY A 93 29.65 5.81 -12.27
N GLU A 94 29.01 4.65 -12.33
CA GLU A 94 29.00 3.79 -13.52
C GLU A 94 28.01 4.29 -14.56
N CYS A 95 28.34 4.05 -15.83
CA CYS A 95 27.45 4.25 -16.96
C CYS A 95 27.36 2.97 -17.78
N LEU A 96 26.14 2.57 -18.14
CA LEU A 96 25.90 1.41 -19.01
C LEU A 96 25.28 1.91 -20.32
N SER A 97 25.85 1.47 -21.44
CA SER A 97 25.33 1.80 -22.77
C SER A 97 23.90 1.29 -22.93
N LEU A 98 23.03 2.11 -23.50
CA LEU A 98 21.61 1.75 -23.66
C LEU A 98 21.43 0.51 -24.53
N ASN A 99 22.21 0.40 -25.60
CA ASN A 99 22.27 -0.79 -26.48
C ASN A 99 23.25 -1.87 -25.97
N GLY A 100 23.77 -1.72 -24.75
CA GLY A 100 24.63 -2.70 -24.10
C GLY A 100 23.87 -3.98 -23.72
N TYR A 101 24.62 -5.03 -23.39
CA TYR A 101 24.06 -6.33 -23.04
C TYR A 101 23.12 -6.26 -21.83
N GLU A 102 23.52 -5.50 -20.79
CA GLU A 102 22.81 -5.39 -19.52
C GLU A 102 21.41 -4.81 -19.70
N TYR A 103 21.30 -3.65 -20.36
CA TYR A 103 20.03 -3.00 -20.62
C TYR A 103 19.17 -3.76 -21.63
N THR A 104 19.77 -4.28 -22.70
CA THR A 104 19.03 -5.05 -23.71
C THR A 104 18.43 -6.33 -23.11
N ASN A 105 19.21 -7.07 -22.32
CA ASN A 105 18.75 -8.31 -21.70
C ASN A 105 17.70 -8.04 -20.61
N ASN A 106 17.86 -6.98 -19.79
CA ASN A 106 16.84 -6.58 -18.82
C ASN A 106 15.53 -6.17 -19.52
N TYR A 107 15.62 -5.36 -20.57
CA TYR A 107 14.46 -4.97 -21.38
C TYR A 107 13.73 -6.18 -21.96
N MET A 108 14.44 -7.10 -22.63
CA MET A 108 13.83 -8.28 -23.24
C MET A 108 13.12 -9.16 -22.20
N ARG A 109 13.75 -9.41 -21.05
CA ARG A 109 13.13 -10.19 -19.97
C ARG A 109 11.89 -9.50 -19.43
N SER A 110 11.98 -8.21 -19.12
CA SER A 110 10.86 -7.43 -18.58
C SER A 110 9.71 -7.31 -19.59
N ARG A 111 10.02 -7.25 -20.89
CA ARG A 111 9.05 -7.24 -21.99
C ARG A 111 8.30 -8.56 -22.09
N ASP A 112 9.03 -9.67 -22.07
CA ASP A 112 8.44 -11.01 -22.19
C ASP A 112 7.58 -11.31 -20.96
N GLU A 113 8.02 -10.89 -19.77
CA GLU A 113 7.23 -10.96 -18.54
C GLU A 113 5.98 -10.07 -18.61
N LEU A 114 6.09 -8.84 -19.13
CA LEU A 114 4.92 -7.98 -19.35
C LEU A 114 3.87 -8.63 -20.27
N ALA A 115 4.31 -9.33 -21.33
CA ALA A 115 3.40 -10.05 -22.20
C ALA A 115 2.63 -11.14 -21.45
N TRP A 116 3.32 -11.92 -20.61
CA TRP A 116 2.70 -12.93 -19.74
C TRP A 116 1.73 -12.28 -18.74
N LEU A 117 2.14 -11.19 -18.09
CA LEU A 117 1.33 -10.46 -17.12
C LEU A 117 0.05 -9.90 -17.73
N LEU A 118 0.08 -9.41 -18.97
CA LEU A 118 -1.12 -8.95 -19.69
C LEU A 118 -2.08 -10.11 -19.99
N ASP A 119 -1.57 -11.28 -20.37
CA ASP A 119 -2.40 -12.47 -20.57
C ASP A 119 -2.99 -12.99 -19.25
N PHE A 120 -2.20 -12.96 -18.18
CA PHE A 120 -2.65 -13.26 -16.83
C PHE A 120 -3.76 -12.29 -16.37
N ALA A 121 -3.55 -10.99 -16.52
CA ALA A 121 -4.50 -9.95 -16.16
C ALA A 121 -5.83 -10.10 -16.93
N LYS A 122 -5.75 -10.35 -18.25
CA LYS A 122 -6.92 -10.61 -19.08
C LYS A 122 -7.73 -11.84 -18.64
N ARG A 123 -7.05 -12.92 -18.21
CA ARG A 123 -7.72 -14.14 -17.71
C ARG A 123 -8.36 -13.96 -16.34
N THR A 124 -7.76 -13.13 -15.48
CA THR A 124 -8.11 -13.06 -14.05
C THR A 124 -8.85 -11.79 -13.65
N GLY A 125 -8.92 -10.79 -14.53
CA GLY A 125 -9.48 -9.48 -14.26
C GLY A 125 -8.57 -8.55 -13.45
N VAL A 126 -7.35 -8.98 -13.12
CA VAL A 126 -6.37 -8.16 -12.39
C VAL A 126 -6.06 -6.89 -13.18
N ARG A 127 -5.91 -5.77 -12.47
CA ARG A 127 -5.48 -4.49 -13.05
C ARG A 127 -4.09 -4.13 -12.56
N MET A 128 -3.27 -3.62 -13.47
CA MET A 128 -1.87 -3.31 -13.20
C MET A 128 -1.63 -1.80 -13.23
N THR A 129 -0.76 -1.35 -12.34
CA THR A 129 -0.10 -0.03 -12.41
C THR A 129 1.37 -0.27 -12.73
N ALA A 130 1.77 -0.04 -13.98
CA ALA A 130 3.12 -0.28 -14.45
C ALA A 130 3.97 0.99 -14.37
N LEU A 131 4.91 0.98 -13.44
CA LEU A 131 5.82 2.09 -13.20
C LEU A 131 7.14 1.83 -13.93
N PHE A 132 7.44 2.67 -14.91
CA PHE A 132 8.61 2.52 -15.76
C PHE A 132 9.73 3.44 -15.33
N ASN A 133 10.93 2.87 -15.20
CA ASN A 133 12.14 3.66 -15.26
C ASN A 133 12.45 4.06 -16.70
N GLY A 134 13.13 5.21 -16.90
CA GLY A 134 13.31 5.81 -18.23
C GLY A 134 14.00 4.94 -19.29
N PHE A 135 14.83 3.96 -18.90
CA PHE A 135 15.52 3.11 -19.88
C PHE A 135 14.56 2.24 -20.71
N TYR A 136 13.52 1.67 -20.07
CA TYR A 136 12.61 0.73 -20.71
C TYR A 136 11.79 1.39 -21.83
N PRO A 137 11.06 2.50 -21.60
CA PRO A 137 10.31 3.18 -22.66
C PRO A 137 11.25 3.72 -23.74
N GLN A 138 12.46 4.17 -23.38
CA GLN A 138 13.44 4.62 -24.36
C GLN A 138 13.87 3.50 -25.32
N LEU A 139 14.11 2.28 -24.82
CA LEU A 139 14.38 1.11 -25.66
C LEU A 139 13.16 0.69 -26.48
N ALA A 140 11.96 0.69 -25.88
CA ALA A 140 10.73 0.35 -26.60
C ALA A 140 10.51 1.27 -27.82
N ILE A 141 10.73 2.58 -27.65
CA ILE A 141 10.64 3.57 -28.74
C ILE A 141 11.68 3.29 -29.82
N ARG A 142 12.96 3.15 -29.44
CA ARG A 142 14.06 2.96 -30.41
C ARG A 142 13.95 1.66 -31.20
N ARG A 143 13.38 0.63 -30.59
CA ARG A 143 13.18 -0.68 -31.21
C ARG A 143 11.85 -0.78 -31.96
N ASN A 144 11.01 0.25 -31.90
CA ASN A 144 9.65 0.25 -32.43
C ASN A 144 8.81 -0.93 -31.87
N GLU A 145 8.95 -1.19 -30.57
CA GLU A 145 8.30 -2.29 -29.84
C GLU A 145 7.25 -1.73 -28.85
N LEU A 146 6.35 -0.86 -29.34
CA LEU A 146 5.35 -0.17 -28.51
C LEU A 146 4.06 -0.96 -28.29
N ASP A 147 3.87 -2.08 -29.00
CA ASP A 147 2.59 -2.82 -29.01
C ASP A 147 2.13 -3.28 -27.63
N LEU A 148 3.05 -3.75 -26.77
CA LEU A 148 2.70 -4.17 -25.41
C LEU A 148 2.31 -2.99 -24.52
N LEU A 149 2.95 -1.82 -24.70
CA LEU A 149 2.61 -0.61 -23.95
C LEU A 149 1.26 -0.03 -24.40
N ALA A 150 0.97 -0.09 -25.70
CA ALA A 150 -0.36 0.25 -26.22
C ALA A 150 -1.43 -0.72 -25.73
N ARG A 151 -1.15 -2.03 -25.73
CA ARG A 151 -2.04 -3.06 -25.20
C ARG A 151 -2.35 -2.82 -23.71
N LEU A 152 -1.33 -2.49 -22.92
CA LEU A 152 -1.48 -2.19 -21.50
C LEU A 152 -2.55 -1.10 -21.27
N ILE A 153 -2.46 0.02 -21.98
CA ILE A 153 -3.45 1.11 -21.87
C ILE A 153 -4.83 0.68 -22.40
N GLN A 154 -4.88 0.00 -23.56
CA GLN A 154 -6.13 -0.45 -24.17
C GLN A 154 -6.91 -1.45 -23.29
N GLU A 155 -6.20 -2.28 -22.52
CA GLU A 155 -6.79 -3.25 -21.59
C GLU A 155 -7.15 -2.62 -20.23
N GLY A 156 -7.02 -1.29 -20.08
CA GLY A 156 -7.44 -0.55 -18.90
C GLY A 156 -6.47 -0.61 -17.72
N HIS A 157 -5.20 -0.89 -18.01
CA HIS A 157 -4.10 -0.74 -17.06
C HIS A 157 -3.50 0.66 -17.15
N GLU A 158 -2.51 0.93 -16.31
CA GLU A 158 -1.97 2.27 -16.08
C GLU A 158 -0.45 2.30 -16.27
N ILE A 159 0.05 3.40 -16.84
CA ILE A 159 1.49 3.71 -16.94
C ILE A 159 1.80 4.83 -15.94
N GLY A 160 2.87 4.64 -15.17
CA GLY A 160 3.44 5.66 -14.30
C GLY A 160 4.96 5.64 -14.35
N THR A 161 5.58 6.47 -13.51
CA THR A 161 7.04 6.62 -13.47
C THR A 161 7.64 5.90 -12.26
N HIS A 162 8.71 5.14 -12.50
CA HIS A 162 9.56 4.56 -11.46
C HIS A 162 10.97 5.14 -11.51
N ALA A 163 11.32 5.96 -10.53
CA ALA A 163 12.54 6.74 -10.58
C ALA A 163 13.65 6.15 -9.68
N HIS A 164 14.75 5.75 -10.31
CA HIS A 164 16.00 5.28 -9.66
C HIS A 164 17.09 6.32 -9.83
N SER A 165 18.18 6.20 -9.08
CA SER A 165 19.33 7.13 -9.10
C SER A 165 20.20 7.06 -10.38
N ILE A 166 19.59 7.17 -11.56
CA ILE A 166 20.25 7.17 -12.87
C ILE A 166 19.70 8.29 -13.78
N TYR A 167 20.56 8.85 -14.64
CA TYR A 167 20.20 9.83 -15.67
C TYR A 167 20.68 9.37 -17.04
N TYR A 168 20.13 9.96 -18.09
CA TYR A 168 20.49 9.63 -19.47
C TYR A 168 21.55 10.62 -20.02
N ASP A 169 22.72 10.09 -20.35
CA ASP A 169 23.78 10.81 -21.08
C ASP A 169 23.60 10.60 -22.58
N GLU A 170 22.99 11.59 -23.24
CA GLU A 170 22.72 11.58 -24.68
C GLU A 170 23.99 11.50 -25.53
N ALA A 171 25.07 12.16 -25.12
CA ALA A 171 26.32 12.18 -25.89
C ALA A 171 26.99 10.80 -25.95
N GLY A 172 26.86 10.02 -24.87
CA GLY A 172 27.41 8.67 -24.76
C GLY A 172 26.42 7.55 -25.05
N ASP A 173 25.16 7.85 -25.36
CA ASP A 173 24.06 6.90 -25.51
C ASP A 173 23.97 5.89 -24.36
N ARG A 174 23.96 6.39 -23.12
CA ARG A 174 24.12 5.58 -21.91
C ARG A 174 23.33 6.13 -20.74
N TRP A 175 22.94 5.25 -19.82
CA TRP A 175 22.39 5.64 -18.53
C TRP A 175 23.47 5.55 -17.47
N CYS A 176 23.59 6.58 -16.65
CA CYS A 176 24.65 6.78 -15.68
C CYS A 176 24.09 6.96 -14.28
N SER A 177 24.72 6.38 -13.26
CA SER A 177 24.37 6.61 -11.86
C SER A 177 24.62 8.05 -11.44
N VAL A 178 23.66 8.65 -10.72
CA VAL A 178 23.77 10.02 -10.19
C VAL A 178 23.04 10.16 -8.86
N ASN A 179 23.60 10.93 -7.93
CA ASN A 179 22.99 11.17 -6.62
C ASN A 179 22.00 12.35 -6.61
N ASP A 180 21.97 13.15 -7.68
CA ASP A 180 21.11 14.33 -7.78
C ASP A 180 19.65 13.92 -8.06
N PRO A 181 18.74 14.08 -7.08
CA PRO A 181 17.35 13.67 -7.22
C PRO A 181 16.60 14.40 -8.32
N GLU A 182 16.91 15.67 -8.54
CA GLU A 182 16.27 16.43 -9.60
C GLU A 182 16.54 15.81 -10.97
N MET A 183 17.80 15.40 -11.22
CA MET A 183 18.23 14.89 -12.52
C MET A 183 17.58 13.56 -12.85
N TRP A 184 17.64 12.59 -11.94
CA TRP A 184 17.08 11.27 -12.22
C TRP A 184 15.54 11.26 -12.22
N PHE A 185 14.91 12.14 -11.45
CA PHE A 185 13.45 12.28 -11.43
C PHE A 185 12.94 12.90 -12.74
N LYS A 186 13.63 13.95 -13.21
CA LYS A 186 13.36 14.61 -14.50
C LYS A 186 13.48 13.65 -15.68
N ASP A 187 14.57 12.91 -15.76
CA ASP A 187 14.85 12.05 -16.92
C ASP A 187 13.87 10.87 -16.98
N ALA A 188 13.55 10.25 -15.84
CA ALA A 188 12.52 9.23 -15.77
C ALA A 188 11.17 9.77 -16.25
N LYS A 189 10.77 10.95 -15.75
CA LYS A 189 9.52 11.64 -16.14
C LYS A 189 9.47 11.92 -17.64
N ALA A 190 10.54 12.48 -18.20
CA ALA A 190 10.61 12.81 -19.63
C ALA A 190 10.46 11.56 -20.52
N CYS A 191 11.13 10.46 -20.18
CA CYS A 191 11.04 9.22 -20.94
C CYS A 191 9.63 8.58 -20.87
N VAL A 192 9.00 8.60 -19.69
CA VAL A 192 7.65 8.04 -19.53
C VAL A 192 6.60 8.92 -20.23
N ASP A 193 6.71 10.25 -20.14
CA ASP A 193 5.82 11.16 -20.87
C ASP A 193 5.94 10.98 -22.39
N GLN A 194 7.16 10.77 -22.88
CA GLN A 194 7.37 10.50 -24.30
C GLN A 194 6.62 9.24 -24.74
N VAL A 195 6.69 8.14 -23.99
CA VAL A 195 5.98 6.92 -24.40
C VAL A 195 4.47 7.06 -24.27
N VAL A 196 3.98 7.70 -23.20
CA VAL A 196 2.55 7.98 -23.01
C VAL A 196 2.01 8.85 -24.16
N SER A 197 2.79 9.81 -24.66
CA SER A 197 2.39 10.62 -25.82
C SER A 197 2.23 9.80 -27.12
N LEU A 198 2.88 8.63 -27.20
CA LEU A 198 2.84 7.75 -28.37
C LEU A 198 1.78 6.66 -28.25
N VAL A 199 1.55 6.12 -27.05
CA VAL A 199 0.63 4.99 -26.83
C VAL A 199 -0.71 5.40 -26.21
N GLY A 200 -0.83 6.65 -25.74
CA GLY A 200 -1.97 7.16 -24.98
C GLY A 200 -1.82 6.96 -23.47
N GLY A 201 -2.79 7.48 -22.71
CA GLY A 201 -2.81 7.45 -21.25
C GLY A 201 -2.36 8.77 -20.61
N GLU A 202 -2.07 8.73 -19.32
CA GLU A 202 -1.56 9.86 -18.54
C GLU A 202 -0.47 9.35 -17.59
N ASN A 203 0.50 10.20 -17.24
CA ASN A 203 1.58 9.88 -16.31
C ASN A 203 1.43 10.72 -15.04
N ARG A 204 0.54 10.28 -14.14
CA ARG A 204 0.23 10.96 -12.86
C ARG A 204 0.85 10.28 -11.63
N VAL A 205 1.32 9.04 -11.78
CA VAL A 205 1.87 8.24 -10.69
C VAL A 205 3.39 8.27 -10.69
N MET A 206 3.95 8.43 -9.50
CA MET A 206 5.37 8.29 -9.24
C MET A 206 5.63 7.34 -8.08
N CYS A 207 6.60 6.45 -8.26
CA CYS A 207 7.31 5.77 -7.18
C CYS A 207 8.80 6.06 -7.35
N ALA A 208 9.42 6.70 -6.37
CA ALA A 208 10.83 7.07 -6.42
C ALA A 208 11.63 6.38 -5.32
N MET A 209 12.84 5.91 -5.65
CA MET A 209 13.75 5.28 -4.69
C MET A 209 14.49 6.34 -3.85
N PHE A 210 13.75 7.25 -3.21
CA PHE A 210 14.34 8.17 -2.25
C PHE A 210 14.93 7.40 -1.07
N ARG A 211 16.09 7.85 -0.59
CA ARG A 211 16.59 7.43 0.72
C ARG A 211 15.60 7.87 1.80
N ARG A 212 15.50 7.07 2.86
CA ARG A 212 14.69 7.38 4.04
C ARG A 212 15.02 8.79 4.55
N GLY A 213 13.98 9.57 4.84
CA GLY A 213 14.13 10.93 5.34
C GLY A 213 14.46 11.97 4.26
N MET A 214 14.04 11.74 3.01
CA MET A 214 14.09 12.74 1.92
C MET A 214 12.68 13.06 1.36
N TYR A 215 11.65 12.96 2.21
CA TYR A 215 10.25 13.16 1.84
C TYR A 215 9.92 14.63 1.53
N GLU A 216 10.67 15.58 2.07
CA GLU A 216 10.55 17.00 1.67
C GLU A 216 10.98 17.20 0.20
N ASN A 217 12.08 16.55 -0.22
CA ASN A 217 12.53 16.61 -1.62
C ASN A 217 11.52 15.92 -2.56
N GLU A 218 10.91 14.83 -2.11
CA GLU A 218 9.83 14.18 -2.85
C GLU A 218 8.68 15.14 -3.11
N ASP A 219 8.22 15.90 -2.10
CA ASP A 219 7.14 16.88 -2.28
C ASP A 219 7.48 17.93 -3.35
N ASP A 220 8.66 18.53 -3.22
CA ASP A 220 9.12 19.55 -4.16
C ASP A 220 9.14 19.02 -5.60
N LEU A 221 9.60 17.78 -5.79
CA LEU A 221 9.69 17.13 -7.10
C LEU A 221 8.34 16.67 -7.63
N MET A 222 7.49 16.06 -6.80
CA MET A 222 6.11 15.69 -7.15
C MET A 222 5.35 16.92 -7.67
N LYS A 223 5.42 18.03 -6.92
CA LYS A 223 4.77 19.30 -7.27
C LYS A 223 5.36 19.94 -8.52
N LYS A 224 6.69 19.96 -8.65
CA LYS A 224 7.38 20.53 -9.81
C LYS A 224 7.07 19.78 -11.11
N TYR A 225 6.93 18.47 -11.04
CA TYR A 225 6.72 17.60 -12.20
C TYR A 225 5.26 17.19 -12.43
N GLY A 226 4.33 17.69 -11.60
CA GLY A 226 2.90 17.55 -11.80
C GLY A 226 2.34 16.16 -11.47
N TYR A 227 2.98 15.43 -10.57
CA TYR A 227 2.46 14.17 -10.05
C TYR A 227 1.51 14.44 -8.88
N ASP A 228 0.36 13.78 -8.88
CA ASP A 228 -0.62 13.85 -7.79
C ASP A 228 -0.82 12.50 -7.08
N ILE A 229 -0.10 11.45 -7.50
CA ILE A 229 -0.17 10.12 -6.89
C ILE A 229 1.23 9.61 -6.56
N GLY A 230 1.52 9.47 -5.26
CA GLY A 230 2.69 8.78 -4.73
C GLY A 230 2.36 7.33 -4.39
N LEU A 231 2.97 6.37 -5.10
CA LEU A 231 2.68 4.94 -4.93
C LEU A 231 3.89 4.22 -4.33
N GLY A 232 3.72 3.64 -3.15
CA GLY A 232 4.79 2.86 -2.49
C GLY A 232 5.89 3.71 -1.84
N ASN A 233 5.60 4.96 -1.48
CA ASN A 233 6.63 5.88 -1.00
C ASN A 233 7.00 5.65 0.49
N ARG A 234 6.11 5.02 1.27
CA ARG A 234 6.27 4.85 2.73
C ARG A 234 5.99 3.44 3.29
N PRO A 235 5.93 2.35 2.51
CA PRO A 235 5.50 1.05 3.03
C PRO A 235 6.45 0.51 4.10
N GLU A 236 7.76 0.73 4.00
CA GLU A 236 8.70 0.27 5.03
C GLU A 236 8.51 0.98 6.37
N ILE A 237 8.06 2.25 6.37
CA ILE A 237 7.76 2.98 7.61
C ILE A 237 6.50 2.40 8.26
N ALA A 238 5.46 2.21 7.46
CA ALA A 238 4.21 1.57 7.90
C ALA A 238 4.48 0.17 8.46
N LEU A 239 5.27 -0.65 7.76
CA LEU A 239 5.66 -1.98 8.23
C LEU A 239 6.39 -1.94 9.57
N ASN A 240 7.29 -0.97 9.79
CA ASN A 240 8.04 -0.86 11.04
C ASN A 240 7.15 -0.46 12.24
N PHE A 241 6.16 0.42 12.04
CA PHE A 241 5.29 0.87 13.13
C PHE A 241 4.06 -0.01 13.32
N LEU A 242 3.46 -0.47 12.23
CA LEU A 242 2.16 -1.11 12.20
C LEU A 242 2.26 -2.61 11.91
N GLY A 243 3.39 -3.11 11.37
CA GLY A 243 3.53 -4.50 10.93
C GLY A 243 2.88 -4.79 9.56
N HIS A 244 2.13 -3.84 9.03
CA HIS A 244 1.48 -3.91 7.72
C HIS A 244 1.56 -2.54 7.04
N ILE A 245 1.21 -2.51 5.75
CA ILE A 245 1.07 -1.28 4.97
C ILE A 245 -0.15 -0.48 5.41
N VAL A 246 -0.17 0.82 5.15
CA VAL A 246 -1.40 1.62 5.37
C VAL A 246 -2.51 1.15 4.41
N TRP A 247 -3.73 1.01 4.93
CA TRP A 247 -4.88 0.48 4.17
C TRP A 247 -5.82 1.54 3.62
N ASN A 248 -5.59 2.82 3.93
CA ASN A 248 -6.37 3.93 3.40
C ASN A 248 -5.44 4.91 2.66
N PRO A 249 -5.75 5.34 1.44
CA PRO A 249 -5.01 6.42 0.79
C PRO A 249 -5.11 7.70 1.64
N TRP A 250 -4.04 8.48 1.73
CA TRP A 250 -4.01 9.68 2.55
C TRP A 250 -3.00 10.71 2.06
N ARG A 251 -3.12 11.95 2.51
CA ARG A 251 -2.13 13.00 2.25
C ARG A 251 -1.00 12.88 3.28
N ALA A 252 -0.01 12.05 3.00
CA ALA A 252 1.10 11.80 3.91
C ALA A 252 2.00 13.02 4.03
N LYS A 253 2.26 13.45 5.27
CA LYS A 253 3.14 14.58 5.56
C LYS A 253 4.52 14.37 4.98
N CYS A 254 4.99 15.33 4.21
CA CYS A 254 6.34 15.38 3.65
C CYS A 254 7.35 15.83 4.71
N SER A 255 7.53 14.99 5.73
CA SER A 255 8.43 15.22 6.86
C SER A 255 9.60 14.25 6.81
N ASN A 256 10.82 14.79 6.91
CA ASN A 256 12.04 13.98 7.05
C ASN A 256 12.19 13.36 8.45
N ASP A 257 11.40 13.82 9.43
CA ASP A 257 11.27 13.17 10.74
C ASP A 257 10.51 11.84 10.58
N TYR A 258 11.25 10.76 10.76
CA TYR A 258 10.77 9.38 10.64
C TYR A 258 9.56 9.09 11.53
N SER A 259 9.49 9.70 12.72
CA SER A 259 8.39 9.50 13.68
C SER A 259 7.05 10.09 13.22
N ARG A 260 7.09 11.00 12.24
CA ARG A 260 5.93 11.75 11.72
C ARG A 260 5.68 11.49 10.24
N ALA A 261 6.41 10.56 9.62
CA ALA A 261 6.29 10.29 8.20
C ALA A 261 4.94 9.66 7.80
N LEU A 262 4.15 9.15 8.75
CA LEU A 262 2.80 8.64 8.50
C LEU A 262 1.70 9.61 8.97
N GLU A 263 2.08 10.80 9.46
CA GLU A 263 1.13 11.83 9.86
C GLU A 263 0.41 12.36 8.62
N GLU A 264 -0.88 12.66 8.74
CA GLU A 264 -1.62 13.33 7.67
C GLU A 264 -1.29 14.83 7.64
N ASP A 265 -1.14 15.37 6.43
CA ASP A 265 -1.09 16.79 6.15
C ASP A 265 -1.99 17.09 4.95
N PRO A 266 -3.21 17.61 5.16
CA PRO A 266 -4.15 17.90 4.09
C PRO A 266 -3.65 18.92 3.04
N SER A 267 -2.54 19.62 3.31
CA SER A 267 -1.95 20.57 2.35
C SER A 267 -1.01 19.94 1.32
N VAL A 268 -0.61 18.68 1.52
CA VAL A 268 0.24 17.93 0.57
C VAL A 268 -0.54 17.74 -0.74
N PRO A 269 0.01 18.09 -1.92
CA PRO A 269 -0.76 18.16 -3.16
C PRO A 269 -1.08 16.79 -3.77
N PHE A 270 -0.40 15.73 -3.34
CA PHE A 270 -0.59 14.37 -3.85
C PHE A 270 -1.16 13.43 -2.79
N VAL A 271 -1.76 12.32 -3.24
CA VAL A 271 -2.20 11.21 -2.37
C VAL A 271 -1.10 10.16 -2.29
N SER A 272 -0.87 9.62 -1.10
CA SER A 272 -0.02 8.45 -0.86
C SER A 272 -0.87 7.19 -0.85
N ILE A 273 -0.44 6.18 -1.61
CA ILE A 273 -1.02 4.84 -1.66
C ILE A 273 0.10 3.84 -1.38
N ASP A 274 -0.06 2.99 -0.38
CA ASP A 274 0.97 1.99 -0.04
C ASP A 274 0.74 0.66 -0.76
N HIS A 275 1.83 -0.09 -0.94
CA HIS A 275 1.82 -1.48 -1.36
C HIS A 275 2.95 -2.27 -0.66
N ARG A 276 2.81 -3.60 -0.59
CA ARG A 276 3.86 -4.48 -0.10
C ARG A 276 4.99 -4.67 -1.12
N SER A 277 6.08 -5.26 -0.64
CA SER A 277 7.28 -5.64 -1.38
C SER A 277 7.05 -6.77 -2.40
N GLN A 278 8.11 -7.11 -3.15
CA GLN A 278 8.11 -8.10 -4.23
C GLN A 278 7.36 -9.39 -3.87
N ILE A 279 6.25 -9.67 -4.55
CA ILE A 279 5.53 -10.93 -4.45
C ILE A 279 6.46 -12.12 -4.67
N GLY A 280 6.34 -13.13 -3.80
CA GLY A 280 7.16 -14.34 -3.79
C GLY A 280 8.54 -14.21 -3.14
N SER A 281 8.99 -12.99 -2.82
CA SER A 281 10.30 -12.78 -2.19
C SER A 281 10.22 -12.76 -0.66
N THR A 282 11.29 -13.21 -0.01
CA THR A 282 11.53 -13.08 1.44
C THR A 282 12.63 -12.08 1.78
N SER A 283 13.34 -11.56 0.78
CA SER A 283 14.54 -10.74 0.96
C SER A 283 14.43 -9.33 0.38
N ALA A 284 13.47 -9.10 -0.53
CA ALA A 284 13.26 -7.79 -1.13
C ALA A 284 12.89 -6.72 -0.08
N HIS A 285 13.22 -5.46 -0.36
CA HIS A 285 12.91 -4.30 0.48
C HIS A 285 13.33 -4.43 1.96
N GLY A 286 14.50 -5.04 2.21
CA GLY A 286 15.03 -5.17 3.57
C GLY A 286 14.49 -6.38 4.35
N GLY A 287 14.08 -7.44 3.65
CA GLY A 287 13.69 -8.71 4.29
C GLY A 287 12.20 -8.88 4.52
N VAL A 288 11.36 -8.18 3.76
CA VAL A 288 9.90 -8.28 3.90
C VAL A 288 9.39 -9.54 3.22
N ASP A 289 8.88 -10.50 3.99
CA ASP A 289 8.23 -11.68 3.45
C ASP A 289 6.92 -11.30 2.73
N SER A 290 6.88 -11.64 1.44
CA SER A 290 5.76 -11.43 0.53
C SER A 290 5.48 -12.68 -0.30
N ARG A 291 5.81 -13.87 0.22
CA ARG A 291 5.29 -15.14 -0.30
C ARG A 291 3.78 -15.17 -0.19
N SER A 292 3.14 -15.92 -1.10
CA SER A 292 1.67 -15.94 -1.22
C SER A 292 0.95 -16.28 0.10
N ASP A 293 1.45 -17.23 0.89
CA ASP A 293 0.92 -17.56 2.22
C ASP A 293 0.93 -16.35 3.18
N THR A 294 2.03 -15.60 3.18
CA THR A 294 2.13 -14.35 3.93
C THR A 294 1.20 -13.28 3.39
N LEU A 295 1.06 -13.13 2.07
CA LEU A 295 0.14 -12.16 1.46
C LEU A 295 -1.32 -12.45 1.78
N LYS A 296 -1.76 -13.72 1.75
CA LYS A 296 -3.11 -14.14 2.14
C LYS A 296 -3.45 -13.68 3.55
N LYS A 297 -2.54 -13.90 4.49
CA LYS A 297 -2.67 -13.44 5.88
C LYS A 297 -2.71 -11.91 6.00
N MET A 298 -1.84 -11.21 5.28
CA MET A 298 -1.81 -9.74 5.28
C MET A 298 -3.06 -9.12 4.67
N PHE A 299 -3.65 -9.75 3.65
CA PHE A 299 -4.94 -9.34 3.10
C PHE A 299 -6.08 -9.62 4.07
N LEU A 300 -6.08 -10.78 4.75
CA LEU A 300 -7.09 -11.09 5.78
C LEU A 300 -7.08 -10.09 6.93
N MET A 301 -5.93 -9.53 7.32
CA MET A 301 -5.87 -8.44 8.30
C MET A 301 -6.67 -7.20 7.82
N ALA A 302 -6.46 -6.78 6.57
CA ALA A 302 -7.17 -5.65 5.98
C ALA A 302 -8.67 -5.94 5.82
N PHE A 303 -9.03 -7.16 5.41
CA PHE A 303 -10.42 -7.60 5.30
C PHE A 303 -11.16 -7.55 6.64
N VAL A 304 -10.55 -8.05 7.71
CA VAL A 304 -11.18 -8.07 9.03
C VAL A 304 -11.43 -6.64 9.52
N GLU A 305 -10.47 -5.74 9.33
CA GLU A 305 -10.66 -4.32 9.64
C GLU A 305 -11.80 -3.71 8.81
N TRP A 306 -11.74 -3.86 7.48
CA TRP A 306 -12.78 -3.37 6.57
C TRP A 306 -14.17 -3.88 6.94
N LYS A 307 -14.29 -5.16 7.32
CA LYS A 307 -15.57 -5.78 7.65
C LYS A 307 -16.17 -5.19 8.94
N VAL A 308 -15.33 -4.87 9.94
CA VAL A 308 -15.79 -4.18 11.15
C VAL A 308 -16.33 -2.78 10.80
N HIS A 309 -15.63 -2.03 9.94
CA HIS A 309 -16.10 -0.73 9.45
C HIS A 309 -17.39 -0.84 8.63
N GLU A 310 -17.55 -1.88 7.81
CA GLU A 310 -18.77 -2.13 7.04
C GLU A 310 -19.97 -2.47 7.93
N ILE A 311 -19.74 -3.21 9.02
CA ILE A 311 -20.77 -3.50 10.02
C ILE A 311 -21.20 -2.19 10.72
N MET A 312 -20.24 -1.33 11.06
CA MET A 312 -20.45 -0.04 11.72
C MET A 312 -21.00 1.07 10.80
N GLY A 313 -20.89 0.90 9.48
CA GLY A 313 -21.28 1.90 8.49
C GLY A 313 -20.31 3.08 8.38
N ASP A 314 -19.01 2.88 8.64
CA ASP A 314 -17.98 3.91 8.51
C ASP A 314 -17.33 3.88 7.12
N SER A 315 -17.65 4.88 6.30
CA SER A 315 -17.19 4.97 4.91
C SER A 315 -15.80 5.60 4.82
N LYS A 316 -14.85 4.82 4.29
CA LYS A 316 -13.51 5.24 3.89
C LYS A 316 -13.13 4.57 2.58
N VAL A 317 -12.08 5.08 1.92
CA VAL A 317 -11.45 4.39 0.79
C VAL A 317 -10.43 3.40 1.33
N TRP A 318 -10.54 2.14 0.91
CA TRP A 318 -9.69 1.05 1.34
C TRP A 318 -8.83 0.56 0.18
N CYS A 319 -7.56 0.27 0.45
CA CYS A 319 -6.64 -0.28 -0.52
C CYS A 319 -5.70 -1.30 0.10
N TRP A 320 -5.28 -2.25 -0.74
CA TRP A 320 -4.21 -3.19 -0.42
C TRP A 320 -3.43 -3.47 -1.69
N GLY A 321 -2.10 -3.40 -1.64
CA GLY A 321 -1.26 -3.57 -2.82
C GLY A 321 -0.08 -4.50 -2.60
N VAL A 322 0.45 -5.03 -3.69
CA VAL A 322 1.74 -5.75 -3.74
C VAL A 322 2.47 -5.41 -5.04
N VAL A 323 3.81 -5.39 -4.99
CA VAL A 323 4.65 -5.12 -6.16
C VAL A 323 5.22 -6.39 -6.79
N HIS A 324 5.48 -6.34 -8.09
CA HIS A 324 6.31 -7.28 -8.82
C HIS A 324 7.31 -6.52 -9.70
N HIS A 325 8.56 -7.00 -9.79
CA HIS A 325 9.58 -6.46 -10.67
C HIS A 325 9.75 -7.40 -11.88
N PRO A 326 9.29 -6.99 -13.08
CA PRO A 326 9.32 -7.84 -14.27
C PRO A 326 10.72 -8.30 -14.72
N ASN A 327 11.78 -7.63 -14.25
CA ASN A 327 13.17 -8.02 -14.50
C ASN A 327 13.58 -9.33 -13.80
N TYR A 328 12.75 -9.88 -12.91
CA TYR A 328 12.90 -11.25 -12.40
C TYR A 328 12.33 -12.31 -13.34
N GLY A 329 11.51 -11.94 -14.33
CA GLY A 329 10.82 -12.88 -15.20
C GLY A 329 9.93 -13.86 -14.43
N GLU A 330 9.85 -15.09 -14.95
CA GLU A 330 8.88 -16.11 -14.52
C GLU A 330 9.05 -16.64 -13.08
N ILE A 331 10.12 -16.26 -12.38
CA ILE A 331 10.51 -16.80 -11.07
C ILE A 331 9.37 -16.77 -10.04
N TYR A 332 8.48 -15.78 -10.12
CA TYR A 332 7.43 -15.54 -9.14
C TYR A 332 6.01 -15.79 -9.67
N ASN A 333 5.86 -16.38 -10.85
CA ASN A 333 4.55 -16.56 -11.49
C ASN A 333 3.62 -17.46 -10.68
N ASP A 334 4.14 -18.53 -10.08
CA ASP A 334 3.38 -19.41 -9.19
C ASP A 334 2.80 -18.66 -7.98
N HIS A 335 3.54 -17.70 -7.42
CA HIS A 335 3.05 -16.89 -6.31
C HIS A 335 1.99 -15.88 -6.75
N ILE A 336 2.14 -15.30 -7.94
CA ILE A 336 1.14 -14.41 -8.55
C ILE A 336 -0.16 -15.19 -8.79
N GLU A 337 -0.09 -16.34 -9.46
CA GLU A 337 -1.26 -17.16 -9.77
C GLU A 337 -1.95 -17.68 -8.48
N ASP A 338 -1.20 -18.16 -7.49
CA ASP A 338 -1.76 -18.64 -6.22
C ASP A 338 -2.45 -17.52 -5.43
N PHE A 339 -1.83 -16.35 -5.29
CA PHE A 339 -2.37 -15.27 -4.48
C PHE A 339 -3.61 -14.62 -5.13
N PHE A 340 -3.51 -14.23 -6.40
CA PHE A 340 -4.63 -13.60 -7.10
C PHE A 340 -5.74 -14.58 -7.44
N GLY A 341 -5.43 -15.87 -7.67
CA GLY A 341 -6.42 -16.93 -7.77
C GLY A 341 -7.22 -17.09 -6.47
N TRP A 342 -6.54 -17.05 -5.33
CA TRP A 342 -7.18 -17.06 -4.02
C TRP A 342 -8.05 -15.81 -3.77
N LEU A 343 -7.59 -14.61 -4.16
CA LEU A 343 -8.40 -13.40 -4.07
C LEU A 343 -9.67 -13.50 -4.92
N ASN A 344 -9.56 -13.97 -6.16
CA ASN A 344 -10.70 -14.17 -7.07
C ASN A 344 -11.70 -15.19 -6.54
N LYS A 345 -11.22 -16.24 -5.89
CA LYS A 345 -12.09 -17.26 -5.30
C LYS A 345 -12.93 -16.70 -4.14
N HIS A 346 -12.39 -15.79 -3.34
CA HIS A 346 -12.96 -15.48 -2.02
C HIS A 346 -13.42 -14.04 -1.81
N PHE A 347 -12.88 -13.07 -2.54
CA PHE A 347 -13.04 -11.65 -2.19
C PHE A 347 -13.39 -10.75 -3.37
N ILE A 348 -12.79 -10.98 -4.55
CA ILE A 348 -13.01 -10.11 -5.70
C ILE A 348 -14.44 -10.26 -6.21
N GLY A 349 -15.19 -9.15 -6.22
CA GLY A 349 -16.60 -9.14 -6.66
C GLY A 349 -17.58 -9.83 -5.70
N VAL A 350 -17.11 -10.42 -4.59
CA VAL A 350 -17.97 -11.04 -3.58
C VAL A 350 -18.79 -9.98 -2.87
N LYS A 351 -20.07 -10.26 -2.64
CA LYS A 351 -21.01 -9.38 -1.94
C LYS A 351 -21.15 -9.77 -0.48
N THR A 352 -21.21 -8.78 0.41
CA THR A 352 -21.66 -8.97 1.79
C THR A 352 -23.18 -9.15 1.83
N PRO A 353 -23.76 -9.59 2.97
CA PRO A 353 -25.22 -9.65 3.13
C PRO A 353 -25.90 -8.28 2.92
N LYS A 354 -25.18 -7.17 3.18
CA LYS A 354 -25.67 -5.80 2.93
C LYS A 354 -25.53 -5.35 1.46
N GLY A 355 -24.99 -6.20 0.57
CA GLY A 355 -24.81 -5.89 -0.85
C GLY A 355 -23.53 -5.14 -1.21
N ASN A 356 -22.67 -4.82 -0.23
CA ASN A 356 -21.38 -4.17 -0.46
C ASN A 356 -20.40 -5.12 -1.15
N THR A 357 -19.61 -4.62 -2.09
CA THR A 357 -18.52 -5.42 -2.69
C THR A 357 -17.35 -5.48 -1.72
N VAL A 358 -16.83 -6.68 -1.44
CA VAL A 358 -15.70 -6.87 -0.52
C VAL A 358 -14.40 -6.30 -1.09
N ALA A 359 -14.02 -6.74 -2.29
CA ALA A 359 -12.80 -6.29 -2.94
C ALA A 359 -12.97 -6.16 -4.46
N ALA A 360 -12.17 -5.29 -5.07
CA ALA A 360 -12.13 -5.10 -6.51
C ALA A 360 -10.72 -4.73 -6.97
N TYR A 361 -10.31 -5.21 -8.14
CA TYR A 361 -9.05 -4.78 -8.74
C TYR A 361 -9.14 -3.33 -9.23
N ALA A 362 -8.09 -2.57 -8.97
CA ALA A 362 -7.99 -1.18 -9.37
C ALA A 362 -6.54 -0.81 -9.72
N THR A 363 -6.40 0.21 -10.57
CA THR A 363 -5.13 0.91 -10.75
C THR A 363 -4.99 2.02 -9.70
N ALA A 364 -3.79 2.60 -9.54
CA ALA A 364 -3.58 3.67 -8.55
C ALA A 364 -4.37 4.94 -8.89
N PHE A 365 -4.61 5.25 -10.18
CA PHE A 365 -5.52 6.31 -10.60
C PHE A 365 -6.92 6.11 -10.02
N GLN A 366 -7.47 4.90 -10.15
CA GLN A 366 -8.82 4.62 -9.69
C GLN A 366 -8.95 4.77 -8.17
N VAL A 367 -7.91 4.38 -7.43
CA VAL A 367 -7.83 4.55 -5.98
C VAL A 367 -7.72 6.04 -5.61
N ALA A 368 -6.89 6.80 -6.32
CA ALA A 368 -6.75 8.24 -6.12
C ALA A 368 -8.06 8.99 -6.40
N GLU A 369 -8.75 8.68 -7.50
CA GLU A 369 -10.05 9.28 -7.83
C GLU A 369 -11.13 8.93 -6.79
N ALA A 370 -11.11 7.71 -6.25
CA ALA A 370 -11.98 7.34 -5.14
C ALA A 370 -11.65 8.16 -3.88
N PHE A 371 -10.37 8.32 -3.56
CA PHE A 371 -9.91 9.13 -2.43
C PHE A 371 -10.30 10.60 -2.58
N TYR A 372 -10.05 11.24 -3.73
CA TYR A 372 -10.40 12.65 -3.93
C TYR A 372 -11.90 12.90 -3.86
N ARG A 373 -12.72 11.96 -4.36
CA ARG A 373 -14.17 12.03 -4.19
C ARG A 373 -14.55 11.94 -2.72
N TRP A 374 -14.02 10.94 -2.01
CA TRP A 374 -14.28 10.74 -0.59
C TRP A 374 -13.85 11.96 0.24
N GLU A 375 -12.65 12.50 0.01
CA GLU A 375 -12.10 13.67 0.72
C GLU A 375 -12.99 14.90 0.53
N LYS A 376 -13.51 15.10 -0.69
CA LYS A 376 -14.45 16.18 -1.00
C LYS A 376 -15.80 16.01 -0.30
N GLU A 377 -16.28 14.79 -0.17
CA GLU A 377 -17.54 14.44 0.51
C GLU A 377 -17.40 14.47 2.05
N HIS A 378 -16.16 14.39 2.55
CA HIS A 378 -15.82 14.30 3.96
C HIS A 378 -14.86 15.40 4.42
N PRO A 379 -15.21 16.70 4.26
CA PRO A 379 -14.30 17.78 4.58
C PRO A 379 -13.89 17.76 6.05
N GLY A 380 -12.57 17.78 6.30
CA GLY A 380 -11.98 17.78 7.64
C GLY A 380 -11.97 16.42 8.34
N LYS A 381 -12.45 15.34 7.70
CA LYS A 381 -12.25 13.98 8.21
C LYS A 381 -10.91 13.43 7.73
N SER A 382 -10.17 12.81 8.65
CA SER A 382 -8.91 12.14 8.34
C SER A 382 -9.19 10.77 7.70
N SER A 383 -8.48 10.46 6.61
CA SER A 383 -8.52 9.11 6.03
C SER A 383 -7.68 8.17 6.88
N PHE A 384 -6.45 8.59 7.16
CA PHE A 384 -5.48 7.91 8.00
C PHE A 384 -4.45 8.93 8.50
N SER A 385 -4.00 8.78 9.75
CA SER A 385 -2.87 9.54 10.30
C SER A 385 -2.23 8.73 11.44
N TYR A 386 -0.90 8.72 11.50
CA TYR A 386 -0.18 8.09 12.61
C TYR A 386 1.11 8.83 12.94
N VAL A 387 1.38 8.98 14.24
CA VAL A 387 2.64 9.49 14.79
C VAL A 387 3.20 8.44 15.76
N GLU A 388 4.50 8.19 15.71
CA GLU A 388 5.15 7.21 16.58
C GLU A 388 4.80 7.44 18.06
N GLY A 389 4.45 6.35 18.74
CA GLY A 389 4.05 6.37 20.16
C GLY A 389 2.55 6.58 20.38
N GLN A 390 1.78 6.91 19.34
CA GLN A 390 0.32 6.88 19.42
C GLN A 390 -0.23 5.45 19.42
N PRO A 391 -1.45 5.24 19.92
CA PRO A 391 -2.15 3.97 19.77
C PRO A 391 -2.24 3.54 18.31
N TYR A 392 -2.41 2.23 18.11
CA TYR A 392 -2.66 1.65 16.80
C TYR A 392 -3.88 2.33 16.14
N PRO A 393 -3.78 2.83 14.89
CA PRO A 393 -4.75 3.76 14.31
C PRO A 393 -6.02 3.09 13.75
N TYR A 394 -6.13 1.77 13.89
CA TYR A 394 -7.23 0.94 13.39
C TYR A 394 -7.94 0.23 14.56
N LEU A 395 -9.19 -0.18 14.36
CA LEU A 395 -10.05 -0.76 15.39
C LEU A 395 -9.61 -2.17 15.80
N CYS A 396 -9.15 -3.00 14.85
CA CYS A 396 -8.89 -4.42 15.05
C CYS A 396 -7.44 -4.70 15.46
N LYS A 397 -6.96 -4.03 16.52
CA LYS A 397 -5.61 -4.28 17.06
C LYS A 397 -5.39 -5.75 17.42
N TYR A 398 -6.40 -6.41 18.00
CA TYR A 398 -6.31 -7.83 18.34
C TYR A 398 -6.09 -8.68 17.09
N SER A 399 -6.87 -8.48 16.03
CA SER A 399 -6.69 -9.17 14.74
C SER A 399 -5.29 -9.01 14.17
N ARG A 400 -4.79 -7.77 14.17
CA ARG A 400 -3.42 -7.46 13.71
C ARG A 400 -2.40 -8.26 14.52
N ASP A 401 -2.46 -8.18 15.85
CA ASP A 401 -1.49 -8.86 16.73
C ASP A 401 -1.59 -10.39 16.61
N LYS A 402 -2.79 -10.93 16.39
CA LYS A 402 -3.02 -12.37 16.23
C LYS A 402 -2.45 -12.88 14.90
N LEU A 403 -2.63 -12.13 13.82
CA LEU A 403 -2.24 -12.55 12.48
C LEU A 403 -0.78 -12.22 12.15
N ILE A 404 -0.19 -11.16 12.70
CA ILE A 404 1.15 -10.71 12.26
C ILE A 404 2.22 -11.80 12.38
N ASP A 405 2.20 -12.59 13.45
CA ASP A 405 3.17 -13.67 13.72
C ASP A 405 2.64 -15.07 13.35
N ALA A 406 1.46 -15.17 12.74
CA ALA A 406 0.85 -16.45 12.39
C ALA A 406 1.34 -16.98 11.04
N THR A 407 1.29 -18.29 10.85
CA THR A 407 1.50 -18.96 9.56
C THR A 407 0.15 -19.39 9.00
N TYR A 408 -0.13 -19.01 7.76
CA TYR A 408 -1.33 -19.45 7.04
C TYR A 408 -1.19 -20.93 6.66
N LEU A 409 -2.15 -21.77 7.06
CA LEU A 409 -2.13 -23.22 6.81
C LEU A 409 -3.13 -23.68 5.76
N GLY A 410 -4.01 -22.79 5.30
CA GLY A 410 -5.02 -23.11 4.28
C GLY A 410 -6.45 -22.83 4.72
N GLU A 411 -7.38 -23.38 3.95
CA GLU A 411 -8.82 -23.16 4.09
C GLU A 411 -9.47 -24.38 4.76
N LEU A 412 -10.59 -24.14 5.45
CA LEU A 412 -11.45 -25.18 6.01
C LEU A 412 -12.82 -25.10 5.35
N ASN A 413 -13.35 -26.24 4.92
CA ASN A 413 -14.73 -26.33 4.48
C ASN A 413 -15.62 -26.66 5.68
N LEU A 414 -16.38 -25.67 6.15
CA LEU A 414 -17.32 -25.81 7.27
C LEU A 414 -18.79 -25.75 6.83
N GLY A 415 -19.05 -25.67 5.52
CA GLY A 415 -20.39 -25.53 4.96
C GLY A 415 -20.53 -24.34 4.03
N GLU A 416 -21.70 -24.24 3.40
CA GLU A 416 -22.02 -23.18 2.45
C GLU A 416 -22.07 -21.80 3.14
N GLY A 417 -21.49 -20.79 2.49
CA GLY A 417 -21.44 -19.42 3.02
C GLY A 417 -20.48 -19.23 4.20
N ILE A 418 -19.80 -20.27 4.68
CA ILE A 418 -18.83 -20.15 5.78
C ILE A 418 -17.42 -20.03 5.21
N TYR A 419 -16.76 -18.94 5.58
CA TYR A 419 -15.36 -18.70 5.27
C TYR A 419 -14.56 -19.07 6.51
N ALA A 420 -13.57 -19.94 6.36
CA ALA A 420 -12.73 -20.38 7.47
C ALA A 420 -11.29 -20.63 7.03
N PHE A 421 -10.36 -19.98 7.71
CA PHE A 421 -8.93 -20.02 7.42
C PHE A 421 -8.16 -20.50 8.63
N LYS A 422 -7.30 -21.49 8.43
CA LYS A 422 -6.52 -22.13 9.48
C LYS A 422 -5.16 -21.49 9.60
N PHE A 423 -4.72 -21.26 10.83
CA PHE A 423 -3.43 -20.69 11.15
C PHE A 423 -2.71 -21.48 12.24
N SER A 424 -1.38 -21.40 12.24
CA SER A 424 -0.56 -21.71 13.41
C SER A 424 0.11 -20.47 13.96
N SER A 425 0.35 -20.47 15.27
CA SER A 425 1.19 -19.51 15.97
C SER A 425 2.04 -20.26 17.01
N GLY A 426 2.94 -19.55 17.68
CA GLY A 426 3.67 -20.11 18.83
C GLY A 426 2.75 -20.60 19.97
N ARG A 427 1.46 -20.24 19.97
CA ARG A 427 0.46 -20.66 20.96
C ARG A 427 -0.39 -21.85 20.52
N GLY A 428 -0.20 -22.34 19.29
CA GLY A 428 -0.97 -23.45 18.71
C GLY A 428 -1.77 -23.04 17.47
N ILE A 429 -2.79 -23.83 17.17
CA ILE A 429 -3.67 -23.64 16.01
C ILE A 429 -4.85 -22.74 16.37
N PHE A 430 -5.19 -21.83 15.47
CA PHE A 430 -6.44 -21.07 15.54
C PHE A 430 -7.09 -20.97 14.15
N ILE A 431 -8.36 -20.58 14.13
CA ILE A 431 -9.17 -20.42 12.94
C ILE A 431 -9.67 -18.97 12.90
N LEU A 432 -9.59 -18.31 11.75
CA LEU A 432 -10.37 -17.11 11.47
C LEU A 432 -11.59 -17.53 10.66
N ALA A 433 -12.80 -17.29 11.16
CA ALA A 433 -14.02 -17.71 10.49
C ALA A 433 -15.17 -16.68 10.56
N TRP A 434 -16.04 -16.68 9.56
CA TRP A 434 -17.30 -15.93 9.54
C TRP A 434 -18.32 -16.61 8.61
N TYR A 435 -19.57 -16.19 8.75
CA TYR A 435 -20.67 -16.56 7.86
C TYR A 435 -21.02 -15.37 6.96
N ASN A 436 -20.89 -15.54 5.64
CA ASN A 436 -21.29 -14.54 4.65
C ASN A 436 -22.73 -14.75 4.20
N GLY A 437 -23.67 -14.67 5.15
CA GLY A 437 -25.11 -14.72 4.91
C GLY A 437 -25.86 -13.89 5.96
N GLU A 438 -27.19 -13.84 5.85
CA GLU A 438 -28.02 -13.14 6.83
C GLU A 438 -28.17 -13.94 8.13
N GLY A 439 -27.99 -13.29 9.28
CA GLY A 439 -28.16 -13.90 10.59
C GLY A 439 -26.95 -14.68 11.08
N GLU A 440 -27.21 -15.83 11.72
CA GLU A 440 -26.20 -16.66 12.38
C GLU A 440 -26.32 -18.12 11.95
N VAL A 441 -25.19 -18.82 11.94
CA VAL A 441 -25.12 -20.28 11.69
C VAL A 441 -24.29 -20.94 12.79
N THR A 442 -24.71 -22.12 13.23
CA THR A 442 -23.93 -22.95 14.16
C THR A 442 -23.08 -23.94 13.39
N VAL A 443 -21.79 -24.01 13.71
CA VAL A 443 -20.83 -24.96 13.13
C VAL A 443 -20.30 -25.91 14.19
N ASP A 444 -20.13 -27.16 13.78
CA ASP A 444 -19.55 -28.23 14.61
C ASP A 444 -18.09 -28.48 14.17
N LEU A 445 -17.15 -27.82 14.86
CA LEU A 445 -15.72 -27.99 14.62
C LEU A 445 -15.19 -29.36 15.05
N ALA A 446 -15.90 -30.04 15.96
CA ALA A 446 -15.55 -31.38 16.43
C ALA A 446 -15.88 -32.43 15.37
N ALA A 447 -17.08 -32.36 14.79
CA ALA A 447 -17.47 -33.21 13.65
C ALA A 447 -16.59 -32.95 12.42
N ALA A 448 -16.16 -31.71 12.19
CA ALA A 448 -15.22 -31.37 11.13
C ALA A 448 -13.76 -31.82 11.41
N GLY A 449 -13.48 -32.39 12.58
CA GLY A 449 -12.15 -32.86 12.97
C GLY A 449 -11.12 -31.74 13.15
N VAL A 450 -11.57 -30.50 13.40
CA VAL A 450 -10.71 -29.32 13.48
C VAL A 450 -10.29 -29.01 14.91
N MET A 451 -11.26 -29.00 15.85
CA MET A 451 -11.06 -28.75 17.28
C MET A 451 -12.09 -29.54 18.10
N SER A 452 -11.78 -29.86 19.36
CA SER A 452 -12.71 -30.56 20.25
C SER A 452 -12.66 -30.00 21.68
N GLY A 453 -13.73 -30.23 22.45
CA GLY A 453 -13.87 -29.70 23.81
C GLY A 453 -14.23 -28.22 23.81
N GLN A 454 -13.78 -27.49 24.83
CA GLN A 454 -14.01 -26.04 24.90
C GLN A 454 -13.10 -25.27 23.95
N VAL A 455 -13.68 -24.27 23.30
CA VAL A 455 -12.98 -23.31 22.45
C VAL A 455 -13.25 -21.89 22.96
N VAL A 456 -12.26 -21.03 22.76
CA VAL A 456 -12.37 -19.59 22.97
C VAL A 456 -12.64 -18.93 21.63
N VAL A 457 -13.70 -18.12 21.56
CA VAL A 457 -14.08 -17.34 20.40
C VAL A 457 -13.83 -15.87 20.72
N THR A 458 -12.94 -15.22 19.96
CA THR A 458 -12.53 -13.84 20.19
C THR A 458 -12.86 -12.97 18.98
N THR A 459 -13.50 -11.81 19.22
CA THR A 459 -13.83 -10.83 18.19
C THR A 459 -12.58 -10.11 17.66
N PRO A 460 -12.67 -9.37 16.54
CA PRO A 460 -11.55 -8.62 15.99
C PRO A 460 -11.00 -7.52 16.90
N THR A 461 -11.83 -7.02 17.82
CA THR A 461 -11.52 -6.00 18.83
C THR A 461 -11.02 -6.61 20.15
N GLY A 462 -11.15 -7.92 20.34
CA GLY A 462 -10.56 -8.66 21.45
C GLY A 462 -11.54 -9.07 22.56
N GLU A 463 -12.85 -8.97 22.37
CA GLU A 463 -13.81 -9.56 23.31
C GLU A 463 -13.85 -11.08 23.13
N SER A 464 -13.72 -11.82 24.23
CA SER A 464 -13.70 -13.28 24.19
C SER A 464 -14.90 -13.92 24.90
N SER A 465 -15.32 -15.06 24.38
CA SER A 465 -16.29 -15.96 25.01
C SER A 465 -15.82 -17.41 24.90
N THR A 466 -16.41 -18.30 25.67
CA THR A 466 -16.12 -19.74 25.64
C THR A 466 -17.37 -20.51 25.26
N THR A 467 -17.22 -21.47 24.35
CA THR A 467 -18.29 -22.39 23.94
C THR A 467 -17.71 -23.79 23.71
N ASP A 468 -18.58 -24.76 23.47
CA ASP A 468 -18.15 -26.09 23.00
C ASP A 468 -17.84 -26.05 21.50
N ALA A 469 -16.79 -26.75 21.06
CA ALA A 469 -16.39 -26.86 19.67
C ALA A 469 -17.52 -27.36 18.75
N SER A 470 -18.50 -28.10 19.29
CA SER A 470 -19.68 -28.57 18.55
C SER A 470 -20.79 -27.53 18.37
N ASN A 471 -20.67 -26.35 19.01
CA ASN A 471 -21.72 -25.32 19.04
C ASN A 471 -21.14 -23.91 18.85
N VAL A 472 -20.22 -23.73 17.90
CA VAL A 472 -19.67 -22.40 17.59
C VAL A 472 -20.66 -21.64 16.71
N VAL A 473 -21.11 -20.47 17.16
CA VAL A 473 -21.99 -19.60 16.39
C VAL A 473 -21.15 -18.63 15.56
N LEU A 474 -21.41 -18.57 14.25
CA LEU A 474 -20.80 -17.63 13.31
C LEU A 474 -21.85 -16.67 12.77
N SER A 475 -21.46 -15.41 12.62
CA SER A 475 -22.24 -14.35 11.96
C SER A 475 -21.37 -13.67 10.90
N GLU A 476 -21.83 -12.54 10.34
CA GLU A 476 -21.02 -11.76 9.40
C GLU A 476 -19.75 -11.15 10.02
N LEU A 477 -19.65 -11.09 11.35
CA LEU A 477 -18.45 -10.61 12.05
C LEU A 477 -17.37 -11.72 12.07
N PRO A 478 -16.16 -11.46 11.55
CA PRO A 478 -15.05 -12.41 11.65
C PRO A 478 -14.65 -12.67 13.10
N VAL A 479 -14.45 -13.93 13.46
CA VAL A 479 -14.01 -14.34 14.80
C VAL A 479 -12.79 -15.24 14.74
N PHE A 480 -11.94 -15.14 15.77
CA PHE A 480 -10.81 -16.02 16.01
C PHE A 480 -11.22 -17.13 16.96
N ILE A 481 -11.07 -18.38 16.55
CA ILE A 481 -11.46 -19.56 17.34
C ILE A 481 -10.19 -20.34 17.66
N GLU A 482 -9.95 -20.59 18.94
CA GLU A 482 -8.82 -21.38 19.40
C GLU A 482 -9.19 -22.29 20.58
N LYS A 483 -8.32 -23.26 20.87
CA LYS A 483 -8.55 -24.19 21.99
C LYS A 483 -8.58 -23.43 23.33
N GLY A 484 -9.59 -23.71 24.15
CA GLY A 484 -9.74 -23.15 25.50
C GLY A 484 -8.92 -23.84 26.58
#